data_AF-A0A3T0RV16-F1
#
_entry.id   AF-A0A3T0RV16-F1
#
_cell.length_a   1.000
_cell.length_b   1.000
_cell.length_c   1.000
_cell.angle_alpha   90.00
_cell.angle_beta   90.00
_cell.angle_gamma   90.00
#
_symmetry.space_group_name_H-M   'P 1'
#
loop_
_entity.id
_entity.type
_entity.pdbx_description
1 polymer ?
#
loop_
_entity_poly.entity_id
_entity_poly.type
_entity_poly.pdbx_seq_one_letter_code
_entity_poly.pdbx_strand_id
1 'polypeptide(L)'
;MKQSLYVVLTIGFYLSFLALLQMSKQYPCIDSTLVEKLDVVSAEKVDSVFSCSKHRTAIYSDDLNKIADNLEPRLNQLSMVLNRIKSDNFSVHLVIDELNPLIFQIDKNQIRIGKNLTLAKGHLEQAIIRMWLQSSNSQDEKQKLFDESLADLIYYATFGAIDRQDPVTELYPELNLAKWPQVLKNLDVYCESAWKSSEDFQRCASLDELGRNRKQLLTMSLRPLLTSSLVDAYDSLSYSEQNNFLQEIPQLVAERSVDSEKAIEFLLNQDNSLKEGLSILKIFAEQFSLKQEASYPQRRFIARLNQYLQNHGVSDSFAEAYFDFMVEIPDHLDTASPLFKSLEAASKQNLNLQIAVKDQDQIWILPSRSGLSLKIFDQVKIRQHVFFACPILKEIEMAQFAANSEKLLMIKGCDSQKSYAFDMLFKYGAQEFTKTESQLAFIQFHLPSLQQRLDDLKHIKNFFELVQNRDVTQREFQLLGWQDVQWNEKYQFYKPKAVIDAIEFFRVDAPEKTN
;
A
#
# COMPACT_ATOMS: atom_id res chain seq x y z
N MET A 1 6.26 -78.03 -35.87
CA MET A 1 5.74 -76.88 -36.63
C MET A 1 4.81 -75.96 -35.84
N LYS A 2 3.77 -76.45 -35.14
CA LYS A 2 2.83 -75.59 -34.40
C LYS A 2 3.47 -74.77 -33.25
N GLN A 3 4.47 -75.31 -32.54
CA GLN A 3 5.16 -74.59 -31.46
C GLN A 3 6.03 -73.42 -31.96
N SER A 4 6.73 -73.57 -33.09
CA SER A 4 7.53 -72.47 -33.66
C SER A 4 6.67 -71.31 -34.15
N LEU A 5 5.47 -71.57 -34.66
CA LEU A 5 4.55 -70.53 -35.11
C LEU A 5 4.04 -69.69 -33.92
N TYR A 6 3.78 -70.33 -32.77
CA TYR A 6 3.31 -69.65 -31.57
C TYR A 6 4.37 -68.71 -31.00
N VAL A 7 5.63 -69.15 -30.95
CA VAL A 7 6.76 -68.34 -30.47
C VAL A 7 6.97 -67.10 -31.34
N VAL A 8 6.92 -67.26 -32.67
CA VAL A 8 7.07 -66.14 -33.62
C VAL A 8 5.93 -65.12 -33.47
N LEU A 9 4.68 -65.59 -33.28
CA LEU A 9 3.54 -64.70 -33.05
C LEU A 9 3.64 -63.95 -31.71
N THR A 10 4.06 -64.59 -30.62
CA THR A 10 4.25 -63.91 -29.34
C THR A 10 5.38 -62.89 -29.37
N ILE A 11 6.50 -63.19 -30.04
CA ILE A 11 7.60 -62.24 -30.20
C ILE A 11 7.15 -61.06 -31.07
N GLY A 12 6.42 -61.32 -32.16
CA GLY A 12 5.84 -60.28 -33.00
C GLY A 12 4.89 -59.37 -32.22
N PHE A 13 3.98 -59.94 -31.42
CA PHE A 13 3.05 -59.18 -30.60
C PHE A 13 3.76 -58.35 -29.52
N TYR A 14 4.79 -58.90 -28.89
CA TYR A 14 5.58 -58.19 -27.88
C TYR A 14 6.39 -57.04 -28.49
N LEU A 15 6.97 -57.24 -29.68
CA LEU A 15 7.67 -56.18 -30.43
C LEU A 15 6.69 -55.10 -30.92
N SER A 16 5.50 -55.48 -31.40
CA SER A 16 4.46 -54.51 -31.78
C SER A 16 3.94 -53.73 -30.57
N PHE A 17 3.79 -54.37 -29.41
CA PHE A 17 3.38 -53.72 -28.16
C PHE A 17 4.47 -52.79 -27.63
N LEU A 18 5.75 -53.18 -27.69
CA LEU A 18 6.89 -52.30 -27.38
C LEU A 18 6.99 -51.12 -28.35
N ALA A 19 6.74 -51.33 -29.64
CA ALA A 19 6.69 -50.28 -30.65
C ALA A 19 5.52 -49.32 -30.37
N LEU A 20 4.33 -49.83 -30.03
CA LEU A 20 3.19 -49.01 -29.61
C LEU A 20 3.46 -48.23 -28.33
N LEU A 21 4.12 -48.81 -27.33
CA LEU A 21 4.54 -48.12 -26.09
C LEU A 21 5.61 -47.05 -26.35
N GLN A 22 6.52 -47.28 -27.30
CA GLN A 22 7.49 -46.28 -27.71
C GLN A 22 6.84 -45.16 -28.54
N MET A 23 5.86 -45.49 -29.38
CA MET A 23 5.09 -44.50 -30.15
C MET A 23 4.06 -43.75 -29.28
N SER A 24 3.63 -44.31 -28.15
CA SER A 24 2.76 -43.64 -27.18
C SER A 24 3.51 -42.75 -26.20
N LYS A 25 4.85 -42.65 -26.28
CA LYS A 25 5.59 -41.61 -25.55
C LYS A 25 5.24 -40.27 -26.18
N GLN A 26 4.22 -39.60 -25.67
CA GLN A 26 4.01 -38.18 -25.92
C GLN A 26 5.28 -37.44 -25.55
N TYR A 27 5.88 -36.77 -26.53
CA TYR A 27 6.99 -35.86 -26.26
C TYR A 27 6.48 -34.75 -25.35
N PRO A 28 7.25 -34.36 -24.32
CA PRO A 28 6.84 -33.28 -23.44
C PRO A 28 6.78 -31.98 -24.26
N CYS A 29 5.64 -31.32 -24.22
CA CYS A 29 5.40 -30.02 -24.82
C CYS A 29 4.54 -29.21 -23.85
N ILE A 30 4.57 -27.88 -23.98
CA ILE A 30 3.69 -27.00 -23.20
C ILE A 30 2.45 -26.66 -24.02
N ASP A 31 1.27 -27.00 -23.51
CA ASP A 31 -0.01 -26.69 -24.13
C ASP A 31 -0.46 -25.28 -23.74
N SER A 32 0.23 -24.29 -24.31
CA SER A 32 -0.10 -22.88 -24.15
C SER A 32 0.19 -22.10 -25.44
N THR A 33 -0.69 -21.17 -25.79
CA THR A 33 -0.44 -20.21 -26.88
C THR A 33 0.43 -19.04 -26.46
N LEU A 34 0.57 -18.80 -25.15
CA LEU A 34 1.31 -17.66 -24.60
C LEU A 34 2.80 -17.97 -24.44
N VAL A 35 3.20 -19.23 -24.35
CA VAL A 35 4.60 -19.64 -24.14
C VAL A 35 5.06 -20.44 -25.35
N GLU A 36 5.99 -19.88 -26.13
CA GLU A 36 6.59 -20.56 -27.28
C GLU A 36 7.64 -21.61 -26.85
N LYS A 37 8.40 -21.28 -25.81
CA LYS A 37 9.49 -22.11 -25.30
C LYS A 37 9.57 -21.97 -23.78
N LEU A 38 9.79 -23.09 -23.10
CA LEU A 38 10.08 -23.17 -21.68
C LEU A 38 11.45 -23.81 -21.48
N ASP A 39 12.37 -23.10 -20.83
CA ASP A 39 13.65 -23.62 -20.37
C ASP A 39 13.67 -23.69 -18.84
N VAL A 40 14.14 -24.80 -18.28
CA VAL A 40 14.40 -24.98 -16.85
C VAL A 40 15.91 -25.10 -16.66
N VAL A 41 16.52 -24.11 -16.01
CA VAL A 41 17.96 -24.01 -15.78
C VAL A 41 18.28 -24.50 -14.37
N SER A 42 19.02 -25.62 -14.30
CA SER A 42 19.52 -26.23 -13.07
C SER A 42 21.05 -26.17 -13.01
N ALA A 43 21.65 -26.64 -11.91
CA ALA A 43 23.11 -26.68 -11.76
C ALA A 43 23.81 -27.55 -12.81
N GLU A 44 23.16 -28.62 -13.26
CA GLU A 44 23.79 -29.67 -14.07
C GLU A 44 23.37 -29.60 -15.55
N LYS A 45 22.18 -29.06 -15.84
CA LYS A 45 21.59 -29.09 -17.17
C LYS A 45 20.55 -27.99 -17.39
N VAL A 46 20.24 -27.77 -18.66
CA VAL A 46 19.07 -27.00 -19.11
C VAL A 46 18.11 -27.95 -19.79
N ASP A 47 16.93 -28.15 -19.21
CA ASP A 47 15.83 -28.89 -19.84
C ASP A 47 14.95 -27.91 -20.63
N SER A 48 14.58 -28.26 -21.86
CA SER A 48 13.80 -27.36 -22.73
C SER A 48 12.61 -28.09 -23.34
N VAL A 49 11.45 -27.42 -23.40
CA VAL A 49 10.31 -27.81 -24.23
C VAL A 49 9.80 -26.64 -25.06
N PHE A 50 9.15 -26.98 -26.16
CA PHE A 50 8.48 -26.03 -27.05
C PHE A 50 6.96 -26.15 -26.92
N SER A 51 6.24 -25.14 -27.39
CA SER A 51 4.78 -25.23 -27.48
C SER A 51 4.36 -26.44 -28.32
N CYS A 52 3.27 -27.09 -27.94
CA CYS A 52 2.76 -28.26 -28.67
C CYS A 52 2.45 -27.96 -30.15
N SER A 53 2.14 -26.70 -30.48
CA SER A 53 1.89 -26.22 -31.85
C SER A 53 3.13 -26.19 -32.76
N LYS A 54 4.35 -26.25 -32.22
CA LYS A 54 5.60 -26.21 -33.01
C LYS A 54 6.07 -27.60 -33.47
N HIS A 55 5.44 -28.67 -32.97
CA HIS A 55 5.77 -30.07 -33.29
C HIS A 55 7.27 -30.41 -33.21
N ARG A 56 7.98 -29.84 -32.22
CA ARG A 56 9.40 -30.14 -31.98
C ARG A 56 9.55 -31.21 -30.91
N THR A 57 10.48 -32.14 -31.12
CA THR A 57 10.81 -33.17 -30.14
C THR A 57 11.68 -32.60 -29.03
N ALA A 58 11.35 -32.94 -27.78
CA ALA A 58 12.10 -32.56 -26.58
C ALA A 58 12.50 -33.82 -25.78
N ILE A 59 13.58 -33.70 -25.00
CA ILE A 59 14.03 -34.78 -24.11
C ILE A 59 13.06 -34.83 -22.91
N TYR A 60 12.63 -36.03 -22.56
CA TYR A 60 11.74 -36.25 -21.41
C TYR A 60 12.43 -35.85 -20.09
N SER A 61 11.75 -35.04 -19.29
CA SER A 61 12.16 -34.64 -17.94
C SER A 61 10.95 -34.63 -17.01
N ASP A 62 10.99 -35.42 -15.93
CA ASP A 62 9.90 -35.51 -14.96
C ASP A 62 9.63 -34.17 -14.26
N ASP A 63 10.69 -33.43 -13.93
CA ASP A 63 10.58 -32.14 -13.27
C ASP A 63 9.95 -31.09 -14.19
N LEU A 64 10.31 -31.13 -15.47
CA LEU A 64 9.73 -30.23 -16.46
C LEU A 64 8.23 -30.52 -16.66
N ASN A 65 7.82 -31.79 -16.73
CA ASN A 65 6.41 -32.14 -16.85
C ASN A 65 5.59 -31.64 -15.65
N LYS A 66 6.09 -31.83 -14.42
CA LYS A 66 5.40 -31.32 -13.22
C LYS A 66 5.26 -29.80 -13.23
N ILE A 67 6.27 -29.09 -13.72
CA ILE A 67 6.22 -27.64 -13.89
C ILE A 67 5.18 -27.27 -14.96
N ALA A 68 5.20 -27.93 -16.12
CA ALA A 68 4.24 -27.69 -17.20
C ALA A 68 2.79 -27.93 -16.72
N ASP A 69 2.52 -29.07 -16.09
CA ASP A 69 1.21 -29.43 -15.53
C ASP A 69 0.69 -28.38 -14.53
N ASN A 70 1.59 -27.72 -13.77
CA ASN A 70 1.23 -26.64 -12.87
C ASN A 70 0.94 -25.32 -13.59
N LEU A 71 1.70 -25.02 -14.65
CA LEU A 71 1.63 -23.75 -15.36
C LEU A 71 0.48 -23.69 -16.37
N GLU A 72 0.22 -24.78 -17.09
CA GLU A 72 -0.74 -24.82 -18.19
C GLU A 72 -2.15 -24.32 -17.82
N PRO A 73 -2.78 -24.74 -16.71
CA PRO A 73 -4.11 -24.24 -16.35
C PRO A 73 -4.14 -22.72 -16.17
N ARG A 74 -3.10 -22.18 -15.53
CA ARG A 74 -2.95 -20.73 -15.25
C ARG A 74 -2.75 -19.96 -16.55
N LEU A 75 -1.88 -20.46 -17.42
CA LEU A 75 -1.59 -19.86 -18.73
C LEU A 75 -2.79 -19.94 -19.68
N ASN A 76 -3.56 -21.02 -19.64
CA ASN A 76 -4.73 -21.21 -20.49
C ASN A 76 -5.87 -20.27 -20.09
N GLN A 77 -6.13 -20.11 -18.79
CA GLN A 77 -7.07 -19.11 -18.30
C GLN A 77 -6.66 -17.69 -18.71
N LEU A 78 -5.38 -17.35 -18.55
CA LEU A 78 -4.86 -16.05 -18.97
C LEU A 78 -4.99 -15.85 -20.49
N SER A 79 -4.68 -16.87 -21.29
CA SER A 79 -4.80 -16.83 -22.75
C SER A 79 -6.23 -16.52 -23.20
N MET A 80 -7.23 -17.12 -22.56
CA MET A 80 -8.64 -16.85 -22.87
C MET A 80 -8.99 -15.38 -22.67
N VAL A 81 -8.54 -14.76 -21.58
CA VAL A 81 -8.84 -13.34 -21.30
C VAL A 81 -8.06 -12.41 -22.23
N LEU A 82 -6.75 -12.65 -22.42
CA LEU A 82 -5.96 -11.80 -23.32
C LEU A 82 -6.49 -11.84 -24.77
N ASN A 83 -6.84 -13.03 -25.27
CA ASN A 83 -7.44 -13.17 -26.60
C ASN A 83 -8.82 -12.50 -26.71
N ARG A 84 -9.57 -12.44 -25.60
CA ARG A 84 -10.85 -11.72 -25.53
C ARG A 84 -10.66 -10.20 -25.60
N ILE A 85 -9.58 -9.68 -25.01
CA ILE A 85 -9.23 -8.27 -25.06
C ILE A 85 -8.75 -7.91 -26.48
N LYS A 86 -7.74 -8.62 -26.96
CA LYS A 86 -7.22 -8.48 -28.32
C LYS A 86 -6.54 -9.78 -28.74
N SER A 87 -7.03 -10.36 -29.83
CA SER A 87 -6.38 -11.50 -30.46
C SER A 87 -5.10 -11.04 -31.15
N ASP A 88 -3.96 -11.25 -30.51
CA ASP A 88 -2.63 -11.01 -31.07
C ASP A 88 -1.80 -12.30 -31.03
N ASN A 89 -0.86 -12.45 -31.99
CA ASN A 89 0.16 -13.50 -31.97
C ASN A 89 1.24 -13.16 -30.94
N PHE A 90 0.84 -13.09 -29.67
CA PHE A 90 1.73 -12.82 -28.55
C PHE A 90 2.19 -14.13 -27.94
N SER A 91 3.51 -14.32 -27.86
CA SER A 91 4.13 -15.47 -27.23
C SER A 91 5.47 -15.10 -26.61
N VAL A 92 5.81 -15.74 -25.50
CA VAL A 92 7.04 -15.48 -24.74
C VAL A 92 7.92 -16.71 -24.65
N HIS A 93 9.21 -16.49 -24.46
CA HIS A 93 10.18 -17.48 -24.01
C HIS A 93 10.29 -17.41 -22.48
N LEU A 94 9.85 -18.47 -21.81
CA LEU A 94 9.95 -18.59 -20.36
C LEU A 94 11.24 -19.32 -19.97
N VAL A 95 12.02 -18.74 -19.08
CA VAL A 95 13.21 -19.34 -18.47
C VAL A 95 13.01 -19.41 -16.96
N ILE A 96 12.93 -20.62 -16.42
CA ILE A 96 12.84 -20.89 -14.99
C ILE A 96 14.25 -21.15 -14.47
N ASP A 97 14.71 -20.31 -13.53
CA ASP A 97 16.02 -20.42 -12.91
C ASP A 97 15.89 -21.09 -11.53
N GLU A 98 16.44 -22.29 -11.38
CA GLU A 98 16.45 -23.00 -10.11
C GLU A 98 17.61 -22.57 -9.20
N LEU A 99 18.69 -22.03 -9.78
CA LEU A 99 19.86 -21.57 -9.03
C LEU A 99 19.60 -20.25 -8.32
N ASN A 100 18.77 -19.40 -8.92
CA ASN A 100 18.37 -18.10 -8.39
C ASN A 100 16.86 -18.07 -8.16
N PRO A 101 16.35 -18.65 -7.05
CA PRO A 101 14.91 -18.89 -6.87
C PRO A 101 14.04 -17.63 -6.80
N LEU A 102 14.64 -16.46 -6.58
CA LEU A 102 13.97 -15.16 -6.49
C LEU A 102 14.30 -14.21 -7.67
N ILE A 103 15.03 -14.67 -8.71
CA ILE A 103 15.31 -13.82 -9.87
C ILE A 103 14.03 -13.46 -10.62
N PHE A 104 13.94 -12.23 -11.10
CA PHE A 104 12.85 -11.81 -11.97
C PHE A 104 13.35 -10.75 -12.96
N GLN A 105 13.34 -11.10 -14.24
CA GLN A 105 13.81 -10.24 -15.33
C GLN A 105 12.88 -10.42 -16.54
N ILE A 106 12.49 -9.30 -17.14
CA ILE A 106 11.71 -9.25 -18.37
C ILE A 106 12.56 -8.54 -19.42
N ASP A 107 12.86 -9.22 -20.53
CA ASP A 107 13.60 -8.64 -21.66
C ASP A 107 12.90 -9.00 -22.98
N LYS A 108 12.35 -7.99 -23.67
CA LYS A 108 11.65 -8.11 -24.96
C LYS A 108 10.60 -9.23 -25.00
N ASN A 109 11.00 -10.43 -25.42
CA ASN A 109 10.15 -11.60 -25.57
C ASN A 109 10.50 -12.73 -24.58
N GLN A 110 11.37 -12.46 -23.60
CA GLN A 110 11.85 -13.43 -22.63
C GLN A 110 11.49 -13.03 -21.21
N ILE A 111 10.98 -13.98 -20.43
CA ILE A 111 10.80 -13.87 -18.98
C ILE A 111 11.78 -14.83 -18.33
N ARG A 112 12.73 -14.31 -17.55
CA ARG A 112 13.56 -15.11 -16.66
C ARG A 112 13.05 -14.96 -15.24
N ILE A 113 12.57 -16.06 -14.66
CA ILE A 113 11.92 -16.08 -13.35
C ILE A 113 12.47 -17.22 -12.50
N GLY A 114 12.68 -16.96 -11.21
CA GLY A 114 13.15 -17.96 -10.28
C GLY A 114 12.07 -19.00 -9.97
N LYS A 115 12.49 -20.21 -9.57
CA LYS A 115 11.56 -21.30 -9.23
C LYS A 115 10.52 -20.91 -8.18
N ASN A 116 10.90 -20.20 -7.11
CA ASN A 116 9.94 -19.83 -6.05
C ASN A 116 8.89 -18.83 -6.55
N LEU A 117 9.30 -17.84 -7.35
CA LEU A 117 8.37 -16.88 -7.95
C LEU A 117 7.46 -17.51 -9.02
N THR A 118 7.92 -18.57 -9.69
CA THR A 118 7.10 -19.30 -10.66
C THR A 118 6.00 -20.12 -9.99
N LEU A 119 6.34 -20.77 -8.88
CA LEU A 119 5.42 -21.59 -8.08
C LEU A 119 4.43 -20.73 -7.29
N ALA A 120 4.87 -19.57 -6.79
CA ALA A 120 3.97 -18.56 -6.24
C ALA A 120 3.01 -18.06 -7.33
N LYS A 121 1.70 -18.10 -7.04
CA LYS A 121 0.68 -17.66 -7.99
C LYS A 121 0.83 -16.16 -8.28
N GLY A 122 0.45 -15.74 -9.48
CA GLY A 122 0.33 -14.34 -9.86
C GLY A 122 1.57 -13.70 -10.47
N HIS A 123 2.79 -14.07 -10.05
CA HIS A 123 4.01 -13.39 -10.55
C HIS A 123 4.26 -13.63 -12.04
N LEU A 124 4.12 -14.88 -12.51
CA LEU A 124 4.30 -15.21 -13.93
C LEU A 124 3.19 -14.60 -14.79
N GLU A 125 1.94 -14.72 -14.34
CA GLU A 125 0.78 -14.19 -15.04
C GLU A 125 0.88 -12.68 -15.19
N GLN A 126 1.27 -11.99 -14.12
CA GLN A 126 1.48 -10.55 -14.13
C GLN A 126 2.60 -10.16 -15.11
N ALA A 127 3.71 -10.94 -15.15
CA ALA A 127 4.80 -10.72 -16.10
C ALA A 127 4.32 -10.81 -17.56
N ILE A 128 3.54 -11.84 -17.86
CA ILE A 128 2.97 -12.08 -19.19
C ILE A 128 2.01 -10.95 -19.58
N ILE A 129 1.13 -10.52 -18.67
CA ILE A 129 0.21 -9.39 -18.91
C ILE A 129 1.01 -8.10 -19.20
N ARG A 130 2.05 -7.82 -18.40
CA ARG A 130 2.91 -6.64 -18.60
C ARG A 130 3.59 -6.66 -19.97
N MET A 131 4.16 -7.80 -20.36
CA MET A 131 4.76 -7.95 -21.70
C MET A 131 3.72 -7.80 -22.81
N TRP A 132 2.51 -8.34 -22.62
CA TRP A 132 1.42 -8.17 -23.58
C TRP A 132 1.02 -6.69 -23.71
N LEU A 133 0.89 -5.95 -22.61
CA LEU A 133 0.66 -4.50 -22.61
C LEU A 133 1.77 -3.74 -23.36
N GLN A 134 3.03 -4.12 -23.14
CA GLN A 134 4.20 -3.50 -23.77
C GLN A 134 4.38 -3.88 -25.24
N SER A 135 3.87 -5.02 -25.69
CA SER A 135 3.92 -5.40 -27.12
C SER A 135 3.20 -4.40 -28.03
N SER A 136 2.31 -3.59 -27.45
CA SER A 136 1.54 -2.55 -28.13
C SER A 136 2.17 -1.15 -28.09
N ASN A 137 3.29 -0.92 -27.37
CA ASN A 137 3.92 0.40 -27.28
C ASN A 137 5.46 0.37 -27.03
N SER A 138 6.20 1.42 -27.39
CA SER A 138 7.65 1.50 -27.14
C SER A 138 7.96 1.64 -25.65
N GLN A 139 8.94 0.88 -25.16
CA GLN A 139 9.36 0.84 -23.76
C GLN A 139 9.80 2.23 -23.25
N ASP A 140 8.96 2.87 -22.44
CA ASP A 140 9.39 3.99 -21.59
C ASP A 140 9.40 3.53 -20.13
N GLU A 141 10.59 3.45 -19.52
CA GLU A 141 10.78 3.09 -18.12
C GLU A 141 9.98 4.00 -17.17
N LYS A 142 9.63 5.21 -17.60
CA LYS A 142 8.83 6.18 -16.83
C LYS A 142 7.39 5.73 -16.58
N GLN A 143 6.91 4.68 -17.24
CA GLN A 143 5.52 4.20 -17.14
C GLN A 143 5.36 2.89 -16.36
N LYS A 144 6.43 2.41 -15.69
CA LYS A 144 6.42 1.12 -14.97
C LYS A 144 5.24 0.97 -14.00
N LEU A 145 4.91 2.01 -13.25
CA LEU A 145 3.81 1.99 -12.27
C LEU A 145 2.44 1.80 -12.93
N PHE A 146 2.23 2.42 -14.10
CA PHE A 146 1.00 2.26 -14.86
C PHE A 146 0.85 0.84 -15.38
N ASP A 147 1.90 0.32 -16.03
CA ASP A 147 1.91 -1.05 -16.54
C ASP A 147 1.67 -2.08 -15.43
N GLU A 148 2.30 -1.89 -14.26
CA GLU A 148 2.13 -2.76 -13.09
C GLU A 148 0.70 -2.72 -12.55
N SER A 149 0.13 -1.53 -12.37
CA SER A 149 -1.22 -1.38 -11.80
C SER A 149 -2.32 -1.81 -12.79
N LEU A 150 -2.12 -1.57 -14.09
CA LEU A 150 -3.04 -2.04 -15.13
C LEU A 150 -2.94 -3.57 -15.33
N ALA A 151 -1.73 -4.14 -15.22
CA ALA A 151 -1.57 -5.59 -15.22
C ALA A 151 -2.26 -6.24 -14.02
N ASP A 152 -2.20 -5.62 -12.84
CA ASP A 152 -2.93 -6.06 -11.66
C ASP A 152 -4.46 -6.01 -11.87
N LEU A 153 -4.97 -4.97 -12.54
CA LEU A 153 -6.38 -4.89 -12.90
C LEU A 153 -6.82 -6.02 -13.85
N ILE A 154 -6.03 -6.31 -14.89
CA ILE A 154 -6.33 -7.40 -15.83
C ILE A 154 -6.25 -8.75 -15.11
N TYR A 155 -5.27 -8.93 -14.23
CA TYR A 155 -5.15 -10.11 -13.38
C TYR A 155 -6.40 -10.28 -12.51
N TYR A 156 -6.81 -9.22 -11.80
CA TYR A 156 -8.03 -9.20 -10.99
C TYR A 156 -9.27 -9.53 -11.83
N ALA A 157 -9.43 -8.93 -13.01
CA ALA A 157 -10.54 -9.23 -13.91
C ALA A 157 -10.55 -10.69 -14.43
N THR A 158 -9.39 -11.36 -14.42
CA THR A 158 -9.23 -12.75 -14.87
C THR A 158 -9.51 -13.76 -13.76
N PHE A 159 -9.03 -13.49 -12.55
CA PHE A 159 -9.00 -14.44 -11.44
C PHE A 159 -9.96 -14.08 -10.29
N GLY A 160 -10.50 -12.87 -10.28
CA GLY A 160 -11.42 -12.35 -9.25
C GLY A 160 -10.75 -11.88 -7.96
N ALA A 161 -9.42 -12.00 -7.86
CA ALA A 161 -8.63 -11.58 -6.71
C ALA A 161 -7.18 -11.29 -7.13
N ILE A 162 -6.42 -10.59 -6.29
CA ILE A 162 -4.97 -10.36 -6.46
C ILE A 162 -4.19 -11.31 -5.52
N ASP A 163 -4.23 -12.61 -5.84
CA ASP A 163 -3.60 -13.66 -5.02
C ASP A 163 -2.11 -13.83 -5.30
N ARG A 164 -1.39 -12.71 -5.43
CA ARG A 164 0.04 -12.70 -5.73
C ARG A 164 0.87 -12.89 -4.45
N GLN A 165 1.06 -14.14 -4.07
CA GLN A 165 1.75 -14.52 -2.84
C GLN A 165 3.22 -14.09 -2.84
N ASP A 166 3.66 -13.43 -1.77
CA ASP A 166 5.08 -13.22 -1.50
C ASP A 166 5.77 -14.57 -1.20
N PRO A 167 6.69 -15.08 -2.04
CA PRO A 167 7.35 -16.38 -1.81
C PRO A 167 8.29 -16.42 -0.60
N VAL A 168 8.57 -15.28 0.05
CA VAL A 168 9.45 -15.21 1.23
C VAL A 168 8.64 -15.07 2.51
N THR A 169 7.65 -14.17 2.52
CA THR A 169 6.84 -13.88 3.72
C THR A 169 5.50 -14.61 3.73
N GLU A 170 5.11 -15.23 2.61
CA GLU A 170 3.81 -15.87 2.38
C GLU A 170 2.60 -14.93 2.50
N LEU A 171 2.84 -13.62 2.56
CA LEU A 171 1.80 -12.59 2.62
C LEU A 171 1.14 -12.37 1.25
N TYR A 172 -0.13 -11.98 1.29
CA TYR A 172 -0.91 -11.64 0.11
C TYR A 172 -1.18 -10.12 0.04
N PRO A 173 -1.22 -9.53 -1.17
CA PRO A 173 -1.65 -8.16 -1.36
C PRO A 173 -3.11 -7.99 -0.94
N GLU A 174 -3.37 -7.01 -0.07
CA GLU A 174 -4.74 -6.63 0.30
C GLU A 174 -5.14 -5.34 -0.40
N LEU A 175 -6.32 -5.35 -1.04
CA LEU A 175 -6.93 -4.20 -1.68
C LEU A 175 -7.58 -3.27 -0.63
N ASN A 176 -7.74 -1.99 -0.99
CA ASN A 176 -8.52 -0.99 -0.25
C ASN A 176 -7.99 -0.61 1.16
N LEU A 177 -6.83 -1.14 1.56
CA LEU A 177 -6.14 -0.73 2.78
C LEU A 177 -5.20 0.46 2.59
N ALA A 178 -4.68 0.65 1.38
CA ALA A 178 -3.71 1.70 1.10
C ALA A 178 -4.41 3.04 0.89
N LYS A 179 -4.08 4.01 1.75
CA LYS A 179 -4.58 5.38 1.66
C LYS A 179 -3.45 6.35 1.36
N TRP A 180 -3.78 7.44 0.68
CA TRP A 180 -2.89 8.58 0.60
C TRP A 180 -2.85 9.32 1.95
N PRO A 181 -1.67 9.78 2.43
CA PRO A 181 -0.31 9.50 1.97
C PRO A 181 0.37 8.29 2.66
N GLN A 182 -0.34 7.53 3.52
CA GLN A 182 0.16 6.35 4.25
C GLN A 182 0.83 5.30 3.36
N VAL A 183 0.43 5.26 2.09
CA VAL A 183 0.97 4.39 1.06
C VAL A 183 2.47 4.59 0.77
N LEU A 184 3.05 5.74 1.14
CA LEU A 184 4.48 6.01 0.93
C LEU A 184 5.34 5.23 1.93
N LYS A 185 6.26 4.41 1.41
CA LYS A 185 7.12 3.52 2.20
C LYS A 185 8.60 3.87 2.03
N ASN A 186 9.38 3.74 3.10
CA ASN A 186 10.83 3.62 3.01
C ASN A 186 11.20 2.21 2.51
N LEU A 187 12.51 2.00 2.35
CA LEU A 187 13.03 0.78 1.76
C LEU A 187 12.64 -0.47 2.55
N ASP A 188 12.83 -0.43 3.87
CA ASP A 188 12.57 -1.58 4.75
C ASP A 188 11.09 -1.99 4.71
N VAL A 189 10.19 -1.01 4.88
CA VAL A 189 8.74 -1.25 4.88
C VAL A 189 8.23 -1.66 3.50
N TYR A 190 8.87 -1.19 2.42
CA TYR A 190 8.57 -1.67 1.06
C TYR A 190 9.01 -3.12 0.85
N CYS A 191 10.20 -3.49 1.33
CA CYS A 191 10.71 -4.86 1.17
C CYS A 191 9.94 -5.89 2.00
N GLU A 192 9.34 -5.48 3.13
CA GLU A 192 8.43 -6.30 3.94
C GLU A 192 7.00 -6.36 3.37
N SER A 193 6.68 -5.55 2.37
CA SER A 193 5.32 -5.43 1.82
C SER A 193 5.01 -6.51 0.77
N ALA A 194 3.83 -7.13 0.84
CA ALA A 194 3.31 -8.02 -0.21
C ALA A 194 3.15 -7.32 -1.59
N TRP A 195 3.05 -5.99 -1.59
CA TRP A 195 2.96 -5.17 -2.79
C TRP A 195 4.30 -4.88 -3.51
N LYS A 196 5.44 -5.36 -3.01
CA LYS A 196 6.74 -5.13 -3.67
C LYS A 196 6.76 -5.70 -5.10
N SER A 197 7.48 -5.02 -6.01
CA SER A 197 7.63 -5.46 -7.40
C SER A 197 8.41 -6.78 -7.47
N SER A 198 8.06 -7.65 -8.42
CA SER A 198 8.74 -8.93 -8.63
C SER A 198 10.25 -8.73 -8.89
N GLU A 199 10.60 -7.67 -9.62
CA GLU A 199 11.98 -7.26 -9.91
C GLU A 199 12.81 -6.89 -8.67
N ASP A 200 12.15 -6.55 -7.55
CA ASP A 200 12.83 -6.06 -6.35
C ASP A 200 13.10 -7.18 -5.33
N PHE A 201 12.66 -8.43 -5.55
CA PHE A 201 12.85 -9.52 -4.59
C PHE A 201 14.33 -9.82 -4.29
N GLN A 202 15.16 -9.99 -5.34
CA GLN A 202 16.59 -10.19 -5.14
C GLN A 202 17.25 -9.00 -4.44
N ARG A 203 16.81 -7.78 -4.78
CA ARG A 203 17.38 -6.55 -4.24
C ARG A 203 17.01 -6.37 -2.76
N CYS A 204 15.78 -6.69 -2.38
CA CYS A 204 15.33 -6.68 -1.00
C CYS A 204 16.03 -7.73 -0.13
N ALA A 205 16.69 -8.73 -0.73
CA ALA A 205 17.52 -9.70 0.00
C ALA A 205 18.90 -9.12 0.41
N SER A 206 19.35 -8.01 -0.21
CA SER A 206 20.59 -7.31 0.15
C SER A 206 20.37 -5.80 0.17
N LEU A 207 20.06 -5.26 1.35
CA LEU A 207 19.69 -3.84 1.58
C LEU A 207 20.75 -2.81 1.13
N ASP A 208 21.98 -3.24 0.81
CA ASP A 208 23.09 -2.37 0.38
C ASP A 208 22.95 -1.79 -1.04
N GLU A 209 22.08 -2.35 -1.91
CA GLU A 209 21.96 -1.89 -3.31
C GLU A 209 20.74 -0.97 -3.59
N LEU A 210 19.68 -1.04 -2.78
CA LEU A 210 18.43 -0.30 -3.01
C LEU A 210 18.45 1.17 -2.51
N GLY A 211 19.44 1.54 -1.71
CA GLY A 211 19.62 2.93 -1.25
C GLY A 211 19.89 3.94 -2.37
N ARG A 212 20.09 3.50 -3.62
CA ARG A 212 20.48 4.36 -4.75
C ARG A 212 19.34 4.88 -5.63
N ASN A 213 18.10 4.39 -5.50
CA ASN A 213 16.98 4.88 -6.32
C ASN A 213 15.69 5.13 -5.52
N ARG A 214 15.75 6.10 -4.60
CA ARG A 214 14.61 6.59 -3.79
C ARG A 214 13.36 6.90 -4.62
N LYS A 215 13.54 7.38 -5.85
CA LYS A 215 12.46 7.72 -6.78
C LYS A 215 11.68 6.50 -7.25
N GLN A 216 12.38 5.43 -7.62
CA GLN A 216 11.76 4.16 -8.01
C GLN A 216 10.97 3.54 -6.84
N LEU A 217 11.54 3.57 -5.63
CA LEU A 217 10.89 3.11 -4.42
C LEU A 217 9.59 3.89 -4.14
N LEU A 218 9.65 5.22 -4.20
CA LEU A 218 8.48 6.08 -4.02
C LEU A 218 7.39 5.75 -5.04
N THR A 219 7.79 5.63 -6.31
CA THR A 219 6.90 5.32 -7.43
C THR A 219 6.19 3.99 -7.20
N MET A 220 6.93 2.92 -6.90
CA MET A 220 6.35 1.60 -6.69
C MET A 220 5.54 1.49 -5.39
N SER A 221 5.83 2.33 -4.39
CA SER A 221 5.04 2.38 -3.17
C SER A 221 3.58 2.77 -3.43
N LEU A 222 3.30 3.55 -4.49
CA LEU A 222 1.94 4.01 -4.86
C LEU A 222 1.06 2.92 -5.50
N ARG A 223 1.66 1.83 -5.99
CA ARG A 223 0.96 0.73 -6.68
C ARG A 223 -0.28 0.20 -5.94
N PRO A 224 -0.27 -0.12 -4.62
CA PRO A 224 -1.46 -0.57 -3.90
C PRO A 224 -2.62 0.42 -3.94
N LEU A 225 -2.36 1.72 -3.79
CA LEU A 225 -3.40 2.77 -3.83
C LEU A 225 -4.02 2.84 -5.23
N LEU A 226 -3.18 2.84 -6.26
CA LEU A 226 -3.62 2.91 -7.66
C LEU A 226 -4.39 1.67 -8.08
N THR A 227 -3.88 0.49 -7.75
CA THR A 227 -4.53 -0.80 -8.05
C THR A 227 -5.87 -0.91 -7.36
N SER A 228 -5.96 -0.54 -6.08
CA SER A 228 -7.24 -0.49 -5.33
C SER A 228 -8.24 0.44 -6.01
N SER A 229 -7.81 1.63 -6.39
CA SER A 229 -8.69 2.61 -7.05
C SER A 229 -9.13 2.15 -8.45
N LEU A 230 -8.28 1.45 -9.20
CA LEU A 230 -8.63 0.85 -10.49
C LEU A 230 -9.65 -0.28 -10.34
N VAL A 231 -9.43 -1.17 -9.37
CA VAL A 231 -10.33 -2.31 -9.09
C VAL A 231 -11.70 -1.81 -8.64
N ASP A 232 -11.76 -0.88 -7.69
CA ASP A 232 -13.03 -0.30 -7.23
C ASP A 232 -13.77 0.42 -8.37
N ALA A 233 -13.04 1.11 -9.26
CA ALA A 233 -13.63 1.73 -10.44
C ALA A 233 -14.21 0.70 -11.41
N TYR A 234 -13.48 -0.40 -11.66
CA TYR A 234 -13.93 -1.51 -12.51
C TYR A 234 -15.14 -2.25 -11.93
N ASP A 235 -15.15 -2.53 -10.63
CA ASP A 235 -16.25 -3.22 -9.96
C ASP A 235 -17.51 -2.36 -9.84
N SER A 236 -17.39 -1.04 -9.98
CA SER A 236 -18.54 -0.13 -10.06
C SER A 236 -19.29 -0.17 -11.40
N LEU A 237 -18.73 -0.85 -12.41
CA LEU A 237 -19.32 -1.07 -13.72
C LEU A 237 -20.20 -2.34 -13.69
N SER A 238 -21.25 -2.37 -14.50
CA SER A 238 -22.00 -3.61 -14.74
C SER A 238 -21.15 -4.62 -15.52
N TYR A 239 -21.50 -5.90 -15.45
CA TYR A 239 -20.77 -6.97 -16.17
C TYR A 239 -20.61 -6.69 -17.68
N SER A 240 -21.61 -6.09 -18.33
CA SER A 240 -21.48 -5.71 -19.74
C SER A 240 -20.50 -4.56 -19.95
N GLU A 241 -20.51 -3.55 -19.07
CA GLU A 241 -19.59 -2.42 -19.13
C GLU A 241 -18.16 -2.85 -18.81
N GLN A 242 -17.96 -3.75 -17.85
CA GLN A 242 -16.68 -4.37 -17.51
C GLN A 242 -16.04 -5.04 -18.73
N ASN A 243 -16.81 -5.85 -19.44
CA ASN A 243 -16.32 -6.55 -20.63
C ASN A 243 -15.97 -5.59 -21.78
N ASN A 244 -16.78 -4.56 -21.99
CA ASN A 244 -16.50 -3.53 -22.99
C ASN A 244 -15.24 -2.73 -22.63
N PHE A 245 -15.09 -2.36 -21.36
CA PHE A 245 -13.90 -1.65 -20.87
C PHE A 245 -12.62 -2.47 -21.10
N LEU A 246 -12.64 -3.78 -20.82
CA LEU A 246 -11.49 -4.66 -21.08
C LEU A 246 -11.08 -4.64 -22.57
N GLN A 247 -12.05 -4.63 -23.49
CA GLN A 247 -11.78 -4.57 -24.94
C GLN A 247 -11.21 -3.22 -25.40
N GLU A 248 -11.40 -2.16 -24.62
CA GLU A 248 -10.88 -0.81 -24.90
C GLU A 248 -9.44 -0.60 -24.36
N ILE A 249 -8.93 -1.51 -23.53
CA ILE A 249 -7.57 -1.44 -22.98
C ILE A 249 -6.49 -1.26 -24.07
N PRO A 250 -6.47 -2.02 -25.19
CA PRO A 250 -5.44 -1.82 -26.21
C PRO A 250 -5.42 -0.40 -26.78
N GLN A 251 -6.59 0.22 -26.94
CA GLN A 251 -6.70 1.60 -27.40
C GLN A 251 -6.21 2.58 -26.33
N LEU A 252 -6.63 2.40 -25.07
CA LEU A 252 -6.09 3.15 -23.93
C LEU A 252 -4.57 3.09 -23.90
N VAL A 253 -4.00 1.91 -24.19
CA VAL A 253 -2.56 1.67 -24.16
C VAL A 253 -1.82 2.34 -25.33
N ALA A 254 -2.37 2.25 -26.54
CA ALA A 254 -1.76 2.82 -27.73
C ALA A 254 -1.84 4.35 -27.76
N GLU A 255 -2.88 4.92 -27.17
CA GLU A 255 -3.16 6.35 -27.18
C GLU A 255 -2.53 7.11 -26.00
N ARG A 256 -1.71 6.44 -25.18
CA ARG A 256 -0.99 7.06 -24.08
C ARG A 256 -0.04 8.14 -24.62
N SER A 257 -0.42 9.41 -24.51
CA SER A 257 0.48 10.54 -24.68
C SER A 257 0.70 11.19 -23.32
N VAL A 258 1.85 10.92 -22.71
CA VAL A 258 2.31 11.75 -21.60
C VAL A 258 2.93 12.99 -22.25
N ASP A 259 2.16 14.05 -22.43
CA ASP A 259 2.58 15.30 -23.08
C ASP A 259 3.54 16.13 -22.19
N SER A 260 4.32 15.46 -21.34
CA SER A 260 4.79 16.01 -20.09
C SER A 260 6.30 16.15 -20.02
N GLU A 261 6.94 16.76 -21.02
CA GLU A 261 8.29 17.31 -20.81
C GLU A 261 8.30 18.23 -19.57
N LYS A 262 7.21 18.99 -19.35
CA LYS A 262 7.02 19.84 -18.16
C LYS A 262 6.76 19.07 -16.85
N ALA A 263 6.04 17.95 -16.86
CA ALA A 263 5.85 17.16 -15.63
C ALA A 263 7.10 16.33 -15.29
N ILE A 264 7.87 15.92 -16.30
CA ILE A 264 9.17 15.26 -16.12
C ILE A 264 10.19 16.25 -15.53
N GLU A 265 10.26 17.48 -16.05
CA GLU A 265 11.13 18.54 -15.51
C GLU A 265 10.73 18.92 -14.07
N PHE A 266 9.42 18.96 -13.78
CA PHE A 266 8.91 19.16 -12.41
C PHE A 266 9.31 18.00 -11.47
N LEU A 267 9.22 16.74 -11.91
CA LEU A 267 9.61 15.56 -11.13
C LEU A 267 11.12 15.39 -10.93
N LEU A 268 11.97 16.05 -11.71
CA LEU A 268 13.43 15.95 -11.61
C LEU A 268 14.02 16.91 -10.56
N ASN A 269 13.25 17.92 -10.12
CA ASN A 269 13.72 19.00 -9.24
C ASN A 269 13.02 19.03 -7.85
N GLN A 270 12.32 17.97 -7.44
CA GLN A 270 11.56 17.94 -6.17
C GLN A 270 12.21 17.03 -5.14
N ASP A 271 12.68 17.60 -4.03
CA ASP A 271 13.19 16.85 -2.86
C ASP A 271 12.07 16.34 -1.93
N ASN A 272 10.81 16.65 -2.25
CA ASN A 272 9.64 16.37 -1.42
C ASN A 272 8.88 15.13 -1.94
N SER A 273 8.92 14.05 -1.16
CA SER A 273 8.28 12.77 -1.49
C SER A 273 6.74 12.83 -1.59
N LEU A 274 6.07 13.75 -0.88
CA LEU A 274 4.63 13.95 -1.03
C LEU A 274 4.29 14.69 -2.33
N LYS A 275 5.04 15.76 -2.67
CA LYS A 275 4.90 16.46 -3.95
C LYS A 275 5.14 15.51 -5.11
N GLU A 276 6.23 14.77 -5.04
CA GLU A 276 6.61 13.81 -6.07
C GLU A 276 5.54 12.69 -6.19
N GLY A 277 5.08 12.13 -5.08
CA GLY A 277 4.03 11.11 -5.08
C GLY A 277 2.72 11.61 -5.69
N LEU A 278 2.27 12.81 -5.32
CA LEU A 278 1.05 13.41 -5.87
C LEU A 278 1.20 13.72 -7.37
N SER A 279 2.36 14.22 -7.80
CA SER A 279 2.66 14.41 -9.22
C SER A 279 2.59 13.09 -10.00
N ILE A 280 3.14 12.00 -9.44
CA ILE A 280 3.02 10.67 -10.05
C ILE A 280 1.55 10.24 -10.14
N LEU A 281 0.75 10.46 -9.08
CA LEU A 281 -0.70 10.15 -9.10
C LEU A 281 -1.45 10.97 -10.16
N LYS A 282 -1.13 12.25 -10.32
CA LYS A 282 -1.72 13.11 -11.36
C LYS A 282 -1.35 12.64 -12.77
N ILE A 283 -0.06 12.37 -13.02
CA ILE A 283 0.41 11.82 -14.29
C ILE A 283 -0.27 10.48 -14.59
N PHE A 284 -0.44 9.62 -13.58
CA PHE A 284 -1.15 8.36 -13.74
C PHE A 284 -2.62 8.59 -14.13
N ALA A 285 -3.33 9.48 -13.45
CA ALA A 285 -4.72 9.80 -13.77
C ALA A 285 -4.86 10.44 -15.17
N GLU A 286 -3.91 11.28 -15.59
CA GLU A 286 -3.84 11.88 -16.92
C GLU A 286 -3.66 10.83 -18.03
N GLN A 287 -3.05 9.68 -17.76
CA GLN A 287 -2.97 8.58 -18.73
C GLN A 287 -4.33 7.97 -19.07
N PHE A 288 -5.35 8.23 -18.24
CA PHE A 288 -6.75 7.88 -18.50
C PHE A 288 -7.57 9.07 -19.04
N SER A 289 -6.93 10.13 -19.57
CA SER A 289 -7.63 11.35 -20.01
C SER A 289 -8.76 11.07 -21.01
N LEU A 290 -9.89 11.74 -20.78
CA LEU A 290 -11.08 11.66 -21.62
C LEU A 290 -10.85 12.28 -22.99
N LYS A 291 -10.89 11.45 -24.04
CA LYS A 291 -11.08 11.94 -25.41
C LYS A 291 -12.55 12.26 -25.66
N GLN A 292 -12.82 13.16 -26.59
CA GLN A 292 -14.18 13.50 -27.02
C GLN A 292 -14.98 12.28 -27.49
N GLU A 293 -14.30 11.24 -27.98
CA GLU A 293 -14.89 10.00 -28.50
C GLU A 293 -14.91 8.84 -27.48
N ALA A 294 -14.56 9.07 -26.21
CA ALA A 294 -14.54 8.02 -25.20
C ALA A 294 -15.91 7.33 -25.05
N SER A 295 -15.90 6.00 -24.92
CA SER A 295 -17.13 5.22 -24.76
C SER A 295 -17.85 5.58 -23.45
N TYR A 296 -19.12 5.16 -23.30
CA TYR A 296 -19.83 5.36 -22.03
C TYR A 296 -19.18 4.58 -20.87
N PRO A 297 -18.84 3.28 -21.02
CA PRO A 297 -18.09 2.53 -20.01
C PRO A 297 -16.76 3.21 -19.61
N GLN A 298 -15.97 3.66 -20.60
CA GLN A 298 -14.70 4.35 -20.35
C GLN A 298 -14.91 5.64 -19.54
N ARG A 299 -15.88 6.47 -19.94
CA ARG A 299 -16.22 7.71 -19.23
C ARG A 299 -16.59 7.47 -17.78
N ARG A 300 -17.42 6.46 -17.55
CA ARG A 300 -17.85 6.06 -16.22
C ARG A 300 -16.70 5.53 -15.39
N PHE A 301 -15.85 4.67 -15.97
CA PHE A 301 -14.66 4.15 -15.32
C PHE A 301 -13.74 5.28 -14.84
N ILE A 302 -13.42 6.23 -15.72
CA ILE A 302 -12.51 7.36 -15.41
C ILE A 302 -13.10 8.27 -14.33
N ALA A 303 -14.40 8.59 -14.41
CA ALA A 303 -15.06 9.37 -13.38
C ALA A 303 -15.02 8.66 -12.01
N ARG A 304 -15.20 7.34 -12.00
CA ARG A 304 -15.15 6.52 -10.77
C ARG A 304 -13.72 6.39 -10.24
N LEU A 305 -12.72 6.23 -11.10
CA LEU A 305 -11.32 6.21 -10.71
C LEU A 305 -10.94 7.48 -9.94
N ASN A 306 -11.28 8.66 -10.47
CA ASN A 306 -11.03 9.93 -9.78
C ASN A 306 -11.78 10.02 -8.45
N GLN A 307 -13.03 9.56 -8.39
CA GLN A 307 -13.78 9.51 -7.14
C GLN A 307 -13.13 8.58 -6.10
N TYR A 308 -12.65 7.39 -6.50
CA TYR A 308 -12.01 6.46 -5.58
C TYR A 308 -10.64 6.95 -5.12
N LEU A 309 -9.85 7.59 -6.00
CA LEU A 309 -8.62 8.28 -5.58
C LEU A 309 -8.92 9.34 -4.51
N GLN A 310 -9.97 10.14 -4.67
CA GLN A 310 -10.42 11.11 -3.66
C GLN A 310 -10.88 10.44 -2.36
N ASN A 311 -11.67 9.37 -2.45
CA ASN A 311 -12.11 8.61 -1.27
C ASN A 311 -10.93 7.97 -0.52
N HIS A 312 -9.86 7.60 -1.23
CA HIS A 312 -8.60 7.11 -0.66
C HIS A 312 -7.67 8.24 -0.18
N GLY A 313 -8.12 9.50 -0.21
CA GLY A 313 -7.45 10.65 0.40
C GLY A 313 -6.67 11.53 -0.58
N VAL A 314 -6.69 11.27 -1.89
CA VAL A 314 -5.98 12.08 -2.88
C VAL A 314 -6.80 13.35 -3.20
N SER A 315 -6.31 14.53 -2.80
CA SER A 315 -6.96 15.82 -3.09
C SER A 315 -6.16 16.66 -4.09
N ASP A 316 -6.85 17.51 -4.86
CA ASP A 316 -6.24 18.43 -5.82
C ASP A 316 -5.34 19.49 -5.16
N SER A 317 -5.66 19.87 -3.92
CA SER A 317 -4.87 20.82 -3.13
C SER A 317 -3.68 20.11 -2.48
N PHE A 318 -2.48 20.49 -2.93
CA PHE A 318 -1.22 20.15 -2.29
C PHE A 318 -1.14 20.61 -0.81
N ALA A 319 -2.02 21.52 -0.38
CA ALA A 319 -1.79 22.35 0.77
C ALA A 319 -2.38 21.85 2.10
N GLU A 320 -3.22 20.83 2.16
CA GLU A 320 -3.88 20.46 3.43
C GLU A 320 -3.80 18.96 3.69
N ALA A 321 -2.89 18.55 4.57
CA ALA A 321 -2.94 17.20 5.14
C ALA A 321 -3.96 17.15 6.27
N TYR A 322 -4.88 16.18 6.24
CA TYR A 322 -5.87 15.99 7.29
C TYR A 322 -5.53 14.76 8.13
N PHE A 323 -5.46 14.91 9.45
CA PHE A 323 -5.26 13.81 10.38
C PHE A 323 -6.42 13.72 11.37
N ASP A 324 -7.00 12.53 11.53
CA ASP A 324 -7.96 12.25 12.60
C ASP A 324 -7.27 12.42 13.96
N PHE A 325 -6.04 11.92 14.07
CA PHE A 325 -5.21 12.05 15.27
C PHE A 325 -3.78 12.44 14.90
N MET A 326 -3.22 13.43 15.60
CA MET A 326 -1.80 13.73 15.55
C MET A 326 -1.22 13.71 16.96
N VAL A 327 -0.23 12.86 17.19
CA VAL A 327 0.46 12.73 18.47
C VAL A 327 1.81 13.42 18.37
N GLU A 328 1.97 14.54 19.07
CA GLU A 328 3.17 15.37 19.04
C GLU A 328 4.00 15.20 20.32
N ILE A 329 5.28 14.88 20.12
CA ILE A 329 6.29 14.70 21.16
C ILE A 329 7.42 15.70 20.87
N PRO A 330 7.57 16.78 21.63
CA PRO A 330 8.50 17.86 21.32
C PRO A 330 9.97 17.54 21.62
N ASP A 331 10.33 16.25 21.70
CA ASP A 331 11.68 15.71 21.87
C ASP A 331 11.91 14.61 20.82
N HIS A 332 13.15 14.25 20.53
CA HIS A 332 13.47 13.24 19.53
C HIS A 332 12.82 11.89 19.85
N LEU A 333 12.11 11.34 18.85
CA LEU A 333 11.38 10.08 19.02
C LEU A 333 12.08 8.92 18.32
N ASP A 334 12.55 7.95 19.10
CA ASP A 334 13.03 6.68 18.57
C ASP A 334 11.86 5.77 18.18
N THR A 335 11.80 5.35 16.91
CA THR A 335 10.80 4.41 16.40
C THR A 335 10.85 3.03 17.08
N ALA A 336 11.96 2.66 17.72
CA ALA A 336 12.09 1.44 18.51
C ALA A 336 11.49 1.56 19.92
N SER A 337 11.15 2.78 20.37
CA SER A 337 10.65 3.05 21.71
C SER A 337 9.29 2.36 21.99
N PRO A 338 9.02 1.97 23.24
CA PRO A 338 7.72 1.44 23.65
C PRO A 338 6.54 2.35 23.30
N LEU A 339 6.71 3.67 23.43
CA LEU A 339 5.69 4.64 23.05
C LEU A 339 5.35 4.52 21.56
N PHE A 340 6.36 4.60 20.69
CA PHE A 340 6.14 4.54 19.23
C PHE A 340 5.50 3.21 18.83
N LYS A 341 6.00 2.09 19.38
CA LYS A 341 5.44 0.75 19.12
C LYS A 341 3.97 0.63 19.54
N SER A 342 3.57 1.27 20.63
CA SER A 342 2.17 1.27 21.08
C SER A 342 1.26 2.06 20.11
N LEU A 343 1.73 3.19 19.58
CA LEU A 343 1.02 3.94 18.53
C LEU A 343 0.92 3.14 17.24
N GLU A 344 2.03 2.54 16.80
CA GLU A 344 2.07 1.70 15.60
C GLU A 344 1.10 0.53 15.72
N ALA A 345 1.13 -0.21 16.83
CA ALA A 345 0.23 -1.34 17.07
C ALA A 345 -1.25 -0.89 17.08
N ALA A 346 -1.57 0.23 17.73
CA ALA A 346 -2.91 0.77 17.76
C ALA A 346 -3.37 1.24 16.37
N SER A 347 -2.51 1.88 15.57
CA SER A 347 -2.84 2.31 14.21
C SER A 347 -3.12 1.12 13.26
N LYS A 348 -2.36 0.01 13.37
CA LYS A 348 -2.61 -1.23 12.60
C LYS A 348 -4.00 -1.81 12.85
N GLN A 349 -4.58 -1.59 14.03
CA GLN A 349 -5.94 -2.02 14.37
C GLN A 349 -7.03 -1.04 13.93
N ASN A 350 -6.67 0.15 13.45
CA ASN A 350 -7.60 1.23 13.11
C ASN A 350 -7.24 1.86 11.75
N LEU A 351 -7.09 1.03 10.72
CA LEU A 351 -6.67 1.43 9.36
C LEU A 351 -7.64 2.42 8.67
N ASN A 352 -8.86 2.57 9.21
CA ASN A 352 -9.81 3.55 8.71
C ASN A 352 -9.44 5.00 9.08
N LEU A 353 -8.57 5.22 10.08
CA LEU A 353 -8.17 6.54 10.58
C LEU A 353 -6.84 7.02 9.96
N GLN A 354 -6.69 8.34 9.80
CA GLN A 354 -5.43 8.99 9.46
C GLN A 354 -4.70 9.43 10.72
N ILE A 355 -3.70 8.64 11.13
CA ILE A 355 -2.94 8.86 12.36
C ILE A 355 -1.52 9.29 12.02
N ALA A 356 -1.07 10.40 12.61
CA ALA A 356 0.30 10.87 12.51
C ALA A 356 0.97 10.96 13.88
N VAL A 357 2.28 10.74 13.92
CA VAL A 357 3.14 11.02 15.06
C VAL A 357 4.16 12.03 14.62
N LYS A 358 4.36 13.08 15.40
CA LYS A 358 5.27 14.18 15.10
C LYS A 358 6.29 14.30 16.23
N ASP A 359 7.55 14.44 15.87
CA ASP A 359 8.58 14.94 16.78
C ASP A 359 9.07 16.33 16.33
N GLN A 360 10.22 16.77 16.86
CA GLN A 360 10.82 18.06 16.51
C GLN A 360 11.26 18.17 15.03
N ASP A 361 11.59 17.05 14.38
CA ASP A 361 12.25 17.02 13.07
C ASP A 361 11.40 16.33 12.00
N GLN A 362 10.62 15.33 12.42
CA GLN A 362 9.97 14.36 11.57
C GLN A 362 8.50 14.16 11.93
N ILE A 363 7.77 13.66 10.94
CA ILE A 363 6.39 13.22 11.07
C ILE A 363 6.24 11.86 10.40
N TRP A 364 5.76 10.90 11.19
CA TRP A 364 5.44 9.55 10.77
C TRP A 364 3.95 9.45 10.54
N ILE A 365 3.56 9.00 9.34
CA ILE A 365 2.16 8.75 9.01
C ILE A 365 1.93 7.26 9.21
N LEU A 366 1.34 6.90 10.34
CA LEU A 366 1.25 5.52 10.78
C LEU A 366 0.32 4.68 9.89
N PRO A 367 0.59 3.37 9.76
CA PRO A 367 1.62 2.58 10.46
C PRO A 367 3.03 2.65 9.84
N SER A 368 3.28 3.55 8.88
CA SER A 368 4.62 3.70 8.31
C SER A 368 5.62 4.17 9.37
N ARG A 369 6.77 3.49 9.44
CA ARG A 369 7.92 3.89 10.26
C ARG A 369 8.83 4.90 9.59
N SER A 370 8.44 5.36 8.40
CA SER A 370 9.24 6.30 7.59
C SER A 370 8.91 7.72 8.03
N GLY A 371 9.86 8.36 8.72
CA GLY A 371 9.72 9.76 9.09
C GLY A 371 9.85 10.65 7.84
N LEU A 372 8.89 11.54 7.66
CA LEU A 372 8.91 12.59 6.66
C LEU A 372 9.37 13.89 7.33
N SER A 373 10.08 14.77 6.61
CA SER A 373 10.38 16.09 7.15
C SER A 373 9.11 16.91 7.36
N LEU A 374 9.03 17.68 8.45
CA LEU A 374 7.90 18.57 8.71
C LEU A 374 7.68 19.66 7.66
N LYS A 375 8.73 20.05 6.93
CA LYS A 375 8.69 21.08 5.86
C LYS A 375 7.90 20.65 4.62
N ILE A 376 7.37 19.44 4.64
CA ILE A 376 6.75 18.80 3.47
C ILE A 376 5.28 19.24 3.32
N PHE A 377 4.62 19.68 4.39
CA PHE A 377 3.23 20.14 4.39
C PHE A 377 3.14 21.67 4.34
N ASP A 378 2.32 22.22 3.44
CA ASP A 378 2.04 23.67 3.45
C ASP A 378 1.04 24.04 4.56
N GLN A 379 0.04 23.19 4.81
CA GLN A 379 -0.89 23.27 5.93
C GLN A 379 -1.25 21.87 6.42
N VAL A 380 -1.53 21.77 7.72
CA VAL A 380 -1.98 20.55 8.37
C VAL A 380 -3.28 20.88 9.10
N LYS A 381 -4.29 20.03 8.98
CA LYS A 381 -5.53 20.08 9.75
C LYS A 381 -5.63 18.83 10.60
N ILE A 382 -5.91 19.00 11.88
CA ILE A 382 -5.97 17.92 12.85
C ILE A 382 -7.31 17.95 13.56
N ARG A 383 -8.01 16.82 13.60
CA ARG A 383 -9.24 16.72 14.39
C ARG A 383 -8.92 16.63 15.88
N GLN A 384 -8.11 15.67 16.29
CA GLN A 384 -7.65 15.52 17.67
C GLN A 384 -6.12 15.56 17.74
N HIS A 385 -5.58 16.65 18.26
CA HIS A 385 -4.16 16.79 18.54
C HIS A 385 -3.89 16.27 19.96
N VAL A 386 -2.93 15.37 20.14
CA VAL A 386 -2.41 14.94 21.44
C VAL A 386 -1.00 15.48 21.59
N PHE A 387 -0.77 16.34 22.56
CA PHE A 387 0.52 16.98 22.78
C PHE A 387 1.11 16.59 24.13
N PHE A 388 2.31 16.00 24.12
CA PHE A 388 3.04 15.71 25.35
C PHE A 388 3.86 16.93 25.76
N ALA A 389 3.43 17.61 26.83
CA ALA A 389 4.09 18.77 27.41
C ALA A 389 5.35 18.35 28.19
N CYS A 390 6.46 18.13 27.48
CA CYS A 390 7.74 17.72 28.07
C CYS A 390 8.31 18.81 29.00
N PRO A 391 9.05 18.44 30.07
CA PRO A 391 9.69 19.42 30.96
C PRO A 391 10.70 20.35 30.28
N ILE A 392 11.23 19.96 29.12
CA ILE A 392 12.16 20.79 28.33
C ILE A 392 11.48 22.05 27.76
N LEU A 393 10.16 22.01 27.59
CA LEU A 393 9.38 23.15 27.14
C LEU A 393 9.04 24.06 28.32
N LYS A 394 9.60 25.27 28.29
CA LYS A 394 9.34 26.29 29.31
C LYS A 394 8.00 26.99 29.14
N GLU A 395 7.54 27.12 27.90
CA GLU A 395 6.29 27.80 27.54
C GLU A 395 5.64 27.06 26.37
N ILE A 396 4.31 26.96 26.38
CA ILE A 396 3.51 26.31 25.32
C ILE A 396 2.62 27.37 24.69
N GLU A 397 2.90 27.71 23.43
CA GLU A 397 2.12 28.71 22.70
C GLU A 397 0.81 28.11 22.17
N MET A 398 -0.31 28.35 22.84
CA MET A 398 -1.61 27.77 22.46
C MET A 398 -2.09 28.19 21.06
N ALA A 399 -1.65 29.35 20.56
CA ALA A 399 -1.98 29.85 19.23
C ALA A 399 -1.55 28.87 18.12
N GLN A 400 -0.44 28.15 18.31
CA GLN A 400 0.09 27.21 17.33
C GLN A 400 -0.85 26.02 17.07
N PHE A 401 -1.64 25.63 18.08
CA PHE A 401 -2.60 24.53 17.97
C PHE A 401 -3.96 25.03 17.46
N ALA A 402 -4.40 26.22 17.89
CA ALA A 402 -5.69 26.77 17.51
C ALA A 402 -5.80 27.03 15.99
N ALA A 403 -4.68 27.27 15.32
CA ALA A 403 -4.66 27.51 13.88
C ALA A 403 -4.95 26.25 13.04
N ASN A 404 -4.68 25.06 13.57
CA ASN A 404 -4.65 23.82 12.78
C ASN A 404 -5.45 22.65 13.39
N SER A 405 -5.94 22.77 14.62
CA SER A 405 -6.53 21.64 15.36
C SER A 405 -7.94 21.97 15.88
N GLU A 406 -8.88 21.01 15.84
CA GLU A 406 -10.22 21.19 16.45
C GLU A 406 -10.18 20.97 17.97
N LYS A 407 -9.44 19.95 18.41
CA LYS A 407 -9.29 19.59 19.81
C LYS A 407 -7.83 19.35 20.17
N LEU A 408 -7.46 19.68 21.41
CA LEU A 408 -6.12 19.42 21.96
C LEU A 408 -6.23 18.67 23.28
N LEU A 409 -5.67 17.46 23.32
CA LEU A 409 -5.39 16.73 24.54
C LEU A 409 -3.94 17.01 24.93
N MET A 410 -3.73 17.90 25.89
CA MET A 410 -2.41 18.22 26.41
C MET A 410 -2.12 17.30 27.60
N ILE A 411 -1.07 16.48 27.52
CA ILE A 411 -0.65 15.52 28.55
C ILE A 411 0.62 16.06 29.22
N LYS A 412 0.66 16.07 30.55
CA LYS A 412 1.82 16.57 31.30
C LYS A 412 2.95 15.53 31.30
N GLY A 413 4.15 15.94 30.89
CA GLY A 413 5.33 15.10 30.87
C GLY A 413 5.47 14.26 29.60
N CYS A 414 6.66 13.71 29.41
CA CYS A 414 7.02 12.86 28.28
C CYS A 414 7.80 11.65 28.79
N ASP A 415 7.37 10.46 28.39
CA ASP A 415 8.07 9.23 28.70
C ASP A 415 7.99 8.32 27.47
N SER A 416 9.06 8.33 26.66
CA SER A 416 9.15 7.49 25.46
C SER A 416 9.30 6.00 25.79
N GLN A 417 9.66 5.65 27.02
CA GLN A 417 9.80 4.27 27.48
C GLN A 417 8.48 3.67 27.99
N LYS A 418 7.43 4.48 28.06
CA LYS A 418 6.10 4.02 28.46
C LYS A 418 5.24 3.67 27.26
N SER A 419 4.57 2.52 27.34
CA SER A 419 3.47 2.16 26.44
C SER A 419 2.17 2.77 26.97
N TYR A 420 1.33 3.26 26.07
CA TYR A 420 0.01 3.79 26.39
C TYR A 420 -1.09 3.05 25.61
N ALA A 421 -2.31 3.05 26.14
CA ALA A 421 -3.48 2.44 25.53
C ALA A 421 -4.07 3.31 24.39
N PHE A 422 -3.26 3.61 23.37
CA PHE A 422 -3.69 4.44 22.23
C PHE A 422 -4.83 3.81 21.42
N ASP A 423 -5.04 2.51 21.51
CA ASP A 423 -6.21 1.84 20.93
C ASP A 423 -7.53 2.36 21.55
N MET A 424 -7.54 2.67 22.85
CA MET A 424 -8.67 3.30 23.52
C MET A 424 -8.91 4.72 23.01
N LEU A 425 -7.83 5.47 22.76
CA LEU A 425 -7.92 6.82 22.19
C LEU A 425 -8.56 6.79 20.80
N PHE A 426 -8.07 5.91 19.91
CA PHE A 426 -8.51 5.88 18.53
C PHE A 426 -9.93 5.31 18.37
N LYS A 427 -10.33 4.34 19.19
CA LYS A 427 -11.67 3.72 19.13
C LYS A 427 -12.75 4.50 19.87
N TYR A 428 -12.41 5.06 21.04
CA TYR A 428 -13.39 5.61 21.98
C TYR A 428 -13.15 7.07 22.38
N GLY A 429 -12.03 7.66 21.94
CA GLY A 429 -11.70 9.06 22.17
C GLY A 429 -10.99 9.35 23.49
N ALA A 430 -10.69 10.64 23.71
CA ALA A 430 -9.84 11.10 24.81
C ALA A 430 -10.39 10.77 26.22
N GLN A 431 -11.71 10.66 26.40
CA GLN A 431 -12.32 10.34 27.69
C GLN A 431 -12.01 8.90 28.15
N GLU A 432 -12.18 7.90 27.28
CA GLU A 432 -11.85 6.51 27.64
C GLU A 432 -10.34 6.28 27.70
N PHE A 433 -9.55 6.98 26.86
CA PHE A 433 -8.09 6.96 26.94
C PHE A 433 -7.59 7.45 28.31
N THR A 434 -8.02 8.63 28.75
CA THR A 434 -7.56 9.24 30.01
C THR A 434 -8.08 8.52 31.27
N LYS A 435 -9.23 7.85 31.16
CA LYS A 435 -9.73 6.93 32.19
C LYS A 435 -8.86 5.68 32.30
N THR A 436 -8.49 5.09 31.17
CA THR A 436 -7.58 3.91 31.14
C THR A 436 -6.20 4.29 31.68
N GLU A 437 -5.70 5.45 31.26
CA GLU A 437 -4.43 6.03 31.70
C GLU A 437 -4.59 6.89 32.96
N SER A 438 -5.17 6.32 34.01
CA SER A 438 -5.58 7.02 35.25
C SER A 438 -4.47 7.84 35.95
N GLN A 439 -3.21 7.49 35.73
CA GLN A 439 -2.06 8.21 36.29
C GLN A 439 -1.67 9.48 35.53
N LEU A 440 -2.22 9.74 34.33
CA LEU A 440 -1.83 10.92 33.55
C LEU A 440 -2.49 12.18 34.08
N ALA A 441 -1.70 13.23 34.21
CA ALA A 441 -2.21 14.58 34.29
C ALA A 441 -2.40 15.12 32.86
N PHE A 442 -3.56 15.71 32.57
CA PHE A 442 -3.92 16.18 31.25
C PHE A 442 -4.97 17.31 31.29
N ILE A 443 -5.11 18.02 30.17
CA ILE A 443 -6.18 18.98 29.91
C ILE A 443 -6.69 18.76 28.48
N GLN A 444 -8.00 18.60 28.31
CA GLN A 444 -8.65 18.57 27.00
C GLN A 444 -9.22 19.95 26.69
N PHE A 445 -8.82 20.52 25.56
CA PHE A 445 -9.33 21.78 25.03
C PHE A 445 -10.20 21.58 23.79
N HIS A 446 -11.22 22.42 23.66
CA HIS A 446 -11.90 22.68 22.39
C HIS A 446 -11.34 23.99 21.82
N LEU A 447 -10.49 23.88 20.81
CA LEU A 447 -9.66 24.98 20.35
C LEU A 447 -10.45 26.11 19.68
N PRO A 448 -11.51 25.87 18.90
CA PRO A 448 -12.34 26.96 18.37
C PRO A 448 -12.98 27.83 19.46
N SER A 449 -13.39 27.22 20.58
CA SER A 449 -13.91 27.97 21.73
C SER A 449 -12.80 28.72 22.47
N LEU A 450 -11.62 28.11 22.62
CA LEU A 450 -10.47 28.77 23.25
C LEU A 450 -9.97 29.96 22.42
N GLN A 451 -9.98 29.87 21.09
CA GLN A 451 -9.49 30.92 20.19
C GLN A 451 -10.21 32.26 20.41
N GLN A 452 -11.50 32.23 20.78
CA GLN A 452 -12.29 33.43 21.09
C GLN A 452 -11.79 34.20 22.33
N ARG A 453 -10.99 33.55 23.19
CA ARG A 453 -10.45 34.09 24.45
C ARG A 453 -8.93 34.06 24.51
N LEU A 454 -8.26 33.65 23.43
CA LEU A 454 -6.83 33.39 23.45
C LEU A 454 -6.01 34.66 23.69
N ASP A 455 -6.45 35.79 23.12
CA ASP A 455 -5.86 37.11 23.35
C ASP A 455 -5.96 37.55 24.82
N ASP A 456 -7.09 37.27 25.48
CA ASP A 456 -7.33 37.59 26.88
C ASP A 456 -6.56 36.68 27.85
N LEU A 457 -6.08 35.53 27.36
CA LEU A 457 -5.35 34.52 28.12
C LEU A 457 -3.85 34.47 27.79
N LYS A 458 -3.32 35.41 27.00
CA LYS A 458 -1.90 35.45 26.59
C LYS A 458 -0.91 35.51 27.75
N HIS A 459 -1.32 36.01 28.92
CA HIS A 459 -0.47 36.05 30.12
C HIS A 459 -0.33 34.69 30.80
N ILE A 460 -1.16 33.70 30.45
CA ILE A 460 -1.12 32.35 31.01
C ILE A 460 -0.03 31.55 30.34
N LYS A 461 1.04 31.30 31.10
CA LYS A 461 2.20 30.51 30.64
C LYS A 461 2.07 29.02 30.93
N ASN A 462 1.30 28.65 31.96
CA ASN A 462 1.12 27.27 32.40
C ASN A 462 -0.35 26.97 32.69
N PHE A 463 -1.02 26.31 31.75
CA PHE A 463 -2.42 25.93 31.90
C PHE A 463 -2.63 24.84 32.98
N PHE A 464 -1.63 24.02 33.30
CA PHE A 464 -1.73 23.04 34.38
C PHE A 464 -1.80 23.70 35.75
N GLU A 465 -1.00 24.74 36.00
CA GLU A 465 -1.07 25.54 37.22
C GLU A 465 -2.38 26.32 37.31
N LEU A 466 -2.84 26.89 36.19
CA LEU A 466 -4.12 27.60 36.13
C LEU A 466 -5.25 26.71 36.66
N VAL A 467 -5.47 25.53 36.06
CA VAL A 467 -6.60 24.66 36.41
C VAL A 467 -6.43 23.92 37.74
N GLN A 468 -5.24 23.91 38.34
CA GLN A 468 -4.99 23.22 39.62
C GLN A 468 -5.78 23.82 40.78
N ASN A 469 -5.85 25.15 40.83
CA ASN A 469 -6.53 25.87 41.92
C ASN A 469 -8.05 25.75 41.86
N ARG A 470 -8.61 25.47 40.67
CA ARG A 470 -10.06 25.27 40.43
C ARG A 470 -10.94 26.44 40.93
N ASP A 471 -10.36 27.63 41.08
CA ASP A 471 -11.01 28.79 41.69
C ASP A 471 -11.77 29.59 40.63
N VAL A 472 -13.05 29.26 40.42
CA VAL A 472 -13.94 29.91 39.44
C VAL A 472 -14.09 31.42 39.63
N THR A 473 -13.63 31.99 40.75
CA THR A 473 -13.68 33.43 41.00
C THR A 473 -12.55 34.20 40.32
N GLN A 474 -11.47 33.51 39.90
CA GLN A 474 -10.39 34.17 39.18
C GLN A 474 -10.85 34.65 37.80
N ARG A 475 -10.28 35.76 37.35
CA ARG A 475 -10.67 36.45 36.12
C ARG A 475 -10.60 35.53 34.91
N GLU A 476 -9.58 34.69 34.85
CA GLU A 476 -9.32 33.72 33.79
C GLU A 476 -10.49 32.75 33.60
N PHE A 477 -11.03 32.22 34.70
CA PHE A 477 -12.16 31.28 34.65
C PHE A 477 -13.48 31.98 34.34
N GLN A 478 -13.66 33.22 34.78
CA GLN A 478 -14.80 34.05 34.38
C GLN A 478 -14.78 34.35 32.87
N LEU A 479 -13.60 34.61 32.29
CA LEU A 479 -13.42 34.81 30.85
C LEU A 479 -13.76 33.55 30.05
N LEU A 480 -13.44 32.37 30.60
CA LEU A 480 -13.86 31.06 30.08
C LEU A 480 -15.33 30.72 30.39
N GLY A 481 -16.03 31.59 31.15
CA GLY A 481 -17.44 31.42 31.49
C GLY A 481 -17.72 30.24 32.43
N TRP A 482 -16.73 29.83 33.24
CA TRP A 482 -16.89 28.75 34.22
C TRP A 482 -17.83 29.18 35.35
N GLN A 483 -18.76 28.30 35.71
CA GLN A 483 -19.71 28.49 36.81
C GLN A 483 -19.43 27.55 37.98
N ASP A 484 -19.06 26.32 37.67
CA ASP A 484 -18.78 25.24 38.63
C ASP A 484 -17.82 24.22 37.98
N VAL A 485 -17.15 23.41 38.79
CA VAL A 485 -16.24 22.35 38.35
C VAL A 485 -16.56 21.07 39.12
N GLN A 486 -16.97 20.02 38.41
CA GLN A 486 -17.42 18.77 39.03
C GLN A 486 -16.48 17.62 38.72
N TRP A 487 -16.18 16.80 39.72
CA TRP A 487 -15.49 15.53 39.51
C TRP A 487 -16.44 14.50 38.89
N ASN A 488 -16.01 13.89 37.80
CA ASN A 488 -16.72 12.79 37.16
C ASN A 488 -16.11 11.46 37.61
N GLU A 489 -16.79 10.74 38.50
CA GLU A 489 -16.30 9.47 39.05
C GLU A 489 -16.11 8.39 37.97
N LYS A 490 -16.98 8.33 36.96
CA LYS A 490 -16.94 7.32 35.91
C LYS A 490 -15.67 7.42 35.07
N TYR A 491 -15.22 8.64 34.79
CA TYR A 491 -14.09 8.90 33.90
C TYR A 491 -12.84 9.42 34.62
N GLN A 492 -12.95 9.69 35.92
CA GLN A 492 -11.87 10.18 36.78
C GLN A 492 -11.21 11.46 36.27
N PHE A 493 -12.01 12.49 36.00
CA PHE A 493 -11.55 13.83 35.65
C PHE A 493 -12.49 14.91 36.21
N TYR A 494 -12.02 16.15 36.23
CA TYR A 494 -12.86 17.32 36.46
C TYR A 494 -13.47 17.81 35.15
N LYS A 495 -14.75 18.18 35.19
CA LYS A 495 -15.48 18.79 34.08
C LYS A 495 -16.04 20.14 34.53
N PRO A 496 -15.62 21.26 33.90
CA PRO A 496 -16.23 22.54 34.16
C PRO A 496 -17.64 22.61 33.56
N LYS A 497 -18.54 23.29 34.24
CA LYS A 497 -19.80 23.78 33.67
C LYS A 497 -19.54 25.20 33.19
N ALA A 498 -19.46 25.39 31.88
CA ALA A 498 -19.09 26.66 31.29
C ALA A 498 -20.10 27.11 30.23
N VAL A 499 -20.14 28.42 29.98
CA VAL A 499 -20.85 29.00 28.81
C VAL A 499 -20.00 28.84 27.55
N ILE A 500 -18.67 28.83 27.71
CA ILE A 500 -17.70 28.62 26.64
C ILE A 500 -16.91 27.35 26.99
N ASP A 501 -17.12 26.27 26.23
CA ASP A 501 -16.50 24.96 26.48
C ASP A 501 -15.03 24.90 26.00
N ALA A 502 -14.23 25.93 26.28
CA ALA A 502 -12.83 25.99 25.84
C ALA A 502 -11.95 24.91 26.49
N ILE A 503 -12.24 24.54 27.74
CA ILE A 503 -11.64 23.39 28.44
C ILE A 503 -12.77 22.39 28.68
N GLU A 504 -12.72 21.23 28.02
CA GLU A 504 -13.79 20.23 28.06
C GLU A 504 -13.73 19.40 29.35
N PHE A 505 -12.53 18.97 29.75
CA PHE A 505 -12.26 18.22 30.99
C PHE A 505 -10.75 18.14 31.26
N PHE A 506 -10.37 17.90 32.52
CA PHE A 506 -8.95 17.87 32.92
C PHE A 506 -8.71 17.04 34.18
N ARG A 507 -7.47 16.62 34.40
CA ARG A 507 -6.97 16.03 35.65
C ARG A 507 -5.54 16.51 35.85
N VAL A 508 -5.24 17.20 36.95
CA VAL A 508 -3.89 17.72 37.20
C VAL A 508 -3.21 17.14 38.43
N ASP A 509 -3.99 16.46 39.27
CA ASP A 509 -3.54 15.66 40.39
C ASP A 509 -3.94 14.21 40.08
N ALA A 510 -3.00 13.26 40.10
CA ALA A 510 -3.37 11.86 40.17
C ALA A 510 -4.11 11.67 41.50
N PRO A 511 -5.28 11.00 41.55
CA PRO A 511 -5.95 10.76 42.83
C PRO A 511 -4.95 10.03 43.72
N GLU A 512 -4.54 10.67 44.82
CA GLU A 512 -3.81 9.98 45.87
C GLU A 512 -4.68 8.79 46.26
N LYS A 513 -4.15 7.58 46.10
CA LYS A 513 -4.77 6.40 46.71
C LYS A 513 -4.71 6.65 48.22
N THR A 514 -5.82 7.12 48.77
CA THR A 514 -6.06 7.03 50.21
C THR A 514 -6.12 5.54 50.54
N ASN A 515 -5.05 5.04 51.16
CA ASN A 515 -4.99 3.70 51.72
C ASN A 515 -6.01 3.53 52.84
#